data_AF-A0A971TPE6-F1
#
_entry.id   AF-A0A971TPE6-F1
#
_cell.length_a   1.000
_cell.length_b   1.000
_cell.length_c   1.000
_cell.angle_alpha   90.00
_cell.angle_beta   90.00
_cell.angle_gamma   90.00
#
_symmetry.space_group_name_H-M   'P 1'
#
loop_
_entity.id
_entity.type
_entity.pdbx_description
1 polymer ?
#
loop_
_entity_poly.entity_id
_entity_poly.type
_entity_poly.pdbx_seq_one_letter_code
_entity_poly.pdbx_strand_id
1 'polypeptide(L)'
;MGIFDRFQESPFGPLNEHMQRVKECVALVRPMFEFVRDENFDGLGALTMQVFKTEHEADKIKTEIRRRIPRSFYLPIYRGDLLAYLKLQDDMADTVEDL
;
A
#
# COMPACT_ATOMS: atom_id res chain seq x y z
N MET A 1 -22.66 -10.47 -24.97
CA MET A 1 -21.66 -9.98 -24.01
C MET A 1 -20.42 -10.83 -24.17
N GLY A 2 -19.40 -10.31 -24.86
CA GLY A 2 -18.26 -11.10 -25.36
C GLY A 2 -17.22 -11.37 -24.28
N ILE A 3 -16.47 -12.47 -24.43
CA ILE A 3 -15.39 -12.89 -23.51
C ILE A 3 -14.31 -11.78 -23.37
N PHE A 4 -14.24 -10.86 -24.34
CA PHE A 4 -13.33 -9.71 -24.37
C PHE A 4 -13.76 -8.50 -23.53
N ASP A 5 -14.99 -8.44 -23.00
CA ASP A 5 -15.41 -7.34 -22.11
C ASP A 5 -14.76 -7.44 -20.71
N ARG A 6 -14.13 -8.57 -20.38
CA ARG A 6 -13.45 -8.78 -19.08
C ARG A 6 -11.99 -8.30 -19.06
N PHE A 7 -11.53 -7.58 -20.08
CA PHE A 7 -10.19 -6.97 -20.15
C PHE A 7 -10.12 -5.55 -19.53
N GLN A 8 -11.15 -5.09 -18.81
CA GLN A 8 -11.43 -3.65 -18.67
C GLN A 8 -10.67 -2.85 -17.59
N GLU A 9 -9.85 -3.43 -16.71
CA GLU A 9 -9.03 -2.64 -15.77
C GLU A 9 -7.56 -3.07 -15.74
N SER A 10 -6.67 -2.10 -15.96
CA SER A 10 -5.22 -2.28 -15.86
C SER A 10 -4.82 -2.70 -14.44
N PRO A 11 -4.00 -3.74 -14.25
CA PRO A 11 -3.51 -4.14 -12.92
C PRO A 11 -2.64 -3.06 -12.25
N PHE A 12 -2.17 -2.07 -13.03
CA PHE A 12 -1.34 -0.98 -12.52
C PHE A 12 -2.14 0.11 -11.81
N GLY A 13 -3.44 0.27 -12.12
CA GLY A 13 -4.30 1.26 -11.46
C GLY A 13 -4.38 1.00 -9.95
N PRO A 14 -4.83 -0.20 -9.53
CA PRO A 14 -4.85 -0.59 -8.12
C PRO A 14 -3.46 -0.57 -7.45
N LEU A 15 -2.40 -1.01 -8.14
CA LEU A 15 -1.03 -0.91 -7.63
C LEU A 15 -0.57 0.52 -7.36
N ASN A 16 -0.97 1.47 -8.21
CA ASN A 16 -0.69 2.87 -7.99
C ASN A 16 -1.50 3.42 -6.82
N GLU A 17 -2.77 3.03 -6.69
CA GLU A 17 -3.62 3.40 -5.55
C GLU A 17 -3.00 2.94 -4.22
N HIS A 18 -2.57 1.67 -4.16
CA HIS A 18 -1.83 1.13 -3.02
C HIS A 18 -0.56 1.95 -2.74
N MET A 19 0.25 2.21 -3.77
CA MET A 19 1.47 3.02 -3.62
C MET A 19 1.22 4.43 -3.10
N GLN A 20 0.10 5.09 -3.48
CA GLN A 20 -0.19 6.42 -2.94
C GLN A 20 -0.45 6.36 -1.42
N ARG A 21 -1.19 5.35 -0.94
CA ARG A 21 -1.39 5.13 0.50
C ARG A 21 -0.08 4.81 1.23
N VAL A 22 0.76 3.94 0.66
CA VAL A 22 2.09 3.64 1.20
C VAL A 22 2.95 4.90 1.28
N LYS A 23 2.93 5.76 0.26
CA LYS A 23 3.65 7.05 0.28
C LYS A 23 3.13 8.00 1.36
N GLU A 24 1.82 8.03 1.59
CA GLU A 24 1.22 8.79 2.69
C GLU A 24 1.75 8.28 4.04
N CYS A 25 1.82 6.96 4.24
CA CYS A 25 2.41 6.34 5.44
C CYS A 25 3.90 6.71 5.60
N VAL A 26 4.72 6.49 4.57
CA VAL A 26 6.16 6.81 4.59
C VAL A 26 6.44 8.29 4.83
N ALA A 27 5.57 9.19 4.38
CA ALA A 27 5.71 10.62 4.63
C ALA A 27 5.64 10.97 6.13
N LEU A 28 5.05 10.12 6.97
CA LEU A 28 4.94 10.31 8.42
C LEU A 28 6.24 10.01 9.17
N VAL A 29 7.21 9.34 8.54
CA VAL A 29 8.51 9.06 9.17
C VAL A 29 9.24 10.35 9.53
N ARG A 30 9.23 11.37 8.66
CA ARG A 30 9.88 12.65 8.96
C ARG A 30 9.31 13.31 10.23
N PRO A 31 7.99 13.53 10.36
CA PRO A 31 7.42 14.11 11.57
C PRO A 31 7.59 13.22 12.81
N MET A 32 7.68 11.88 12.68
CA MET A 32 8.02 11.00 13.82
C MET A 32 9.36 11.42 14.44
N PHE A 33 10.41 11.55 13.62
CA PHE A 33 11.72 11.98 14.10
C PHE A 33 11.73 13.42 14.63
N GLU A 34 10.90 14.31 14.08
CA GLU A 34 10.74 15.68 14.59
C GLU A 34 10.11 15.69 15.99
N PHE A 35 9.06 14.90 16.23
CA PHE A 35 8.46 14.78 17.56
C PHE A 35 9.41 14.16 18.58
N VAL A 36 10.20 13.14 18.19
CA VAL A 36 11.22 12.56 19.06
C VAL A 36 12.31 13.58 19.41
N ARG A 37 12.80 14.33 18.42
CA ARG A 37 13.81 15.40 18.62
C ARG A 37 13.31 16.47 19.58
N ASP A 38 12.03 16.83 19.48
CA ASP A 38 11.42 17.90 20.26
C ASP A 38 10.82 17.39 21.59
N GLU A 39 11.08 16.12 21.95
CA GLU A 39 10.57 15.43 23.15
C GLU A 39 9.03 15.48 23.31
N ASN A 40 8.30 15.62 22.20
CA ASN A 40 6.85 15.75 22.19
C ASN A 40 6.17 14.38 21.97
N PHE A 41 6.13 13.58 23.04
CA PHE A 41 5.58 12.22 23.01
C PHE A 41 4.06 12.17 22.82
N ASP A 42 3.33 13.21 23.22
CA ASP A 42 1.89 13.31 22.97
C ASP A 42 1.61 13.48 21.46
N GLY A 43 2.37 14.36 20.80
CA GLY A 43 2.34 14.54 19.35
C GLY A 43 2.76 13.27 18.60
N LEU A 44 3.79 12.58 19.10
CA LEU A 44 4.22 11.30 18.56
C LEU A 44 3.10 10.25 18.64
N GLY A 45 2.43 10.11 19.79
CA GLY A 45 1.33 9.17 19.95
C GLY A 45 0.16 9.44 19.00
N ALA A 46 -0.19 10.72 18.80
CA ALA A 46 -1.21 11.12 17.82
C ALA A 46 -0.78 10.83 16.36
N LEU A 47 0.50 10.95 16.04
CA LEU A 47 1.06 10.61 14.74
C LEU A 47 1.08 9.09 14.51
N THR A 48 1.41 8.28 15.52
CA THR A 48 1.37 6.81 15.44
C THR A 48 -0.04 6.31 15.09
N MET A 49 -1.08 6.93 15.64
CA MET A 49 -2.46 6.62 15.23
C MET A 49 -2.75 6.92 13.76
N GLN A 50 -2.08 7.91 13.17
CA GLN A 50 -2.17 8.18 11.73
C GLN A 50 -1.44 7.13 10.92
N VAL A 51 -0.27 6.66 11.36
CA VAL A 51 0.49 5.57 10.73
C VAL A 51 -0.35 4.31 10.64
N PHE A 52 -0.91 3.83 11.76
CA PHE A 52 -1.81 2.68 11.79
C PHE A 52 -3.00 2.85 10.85
N LYS A 53 -3.57 4.06 10.77
CA LYS A 53 -4.68 4.33 9.86
C LYS A 53 -4.24 4.23 8.39
N THR A 54 -3.11 4.83 8.02
CA THR A 54 -2.61 4.81 6.64
C THR A 54 -2.16 3.43 6.18
N GLU A 55 -1.50 2.67 7.07
CA GLU A 55 -1.17 1.26 6.83
C GLU A 55 -2.45 0.44 6.61
N HIS A 56 -3.44 0.58 7.49
CA HIS A 56 -4.66 -0.22 7.41
C HIS A 56 -5.43 0.03 6.11
N GLU A 57 -5.45 1.28 5.61
CA GLU A 57 -6.02 1.59 4.30
C GLU A 57 -5.20 1.02 3.15
N ALA A 58 -3.87 0.95 3.27
CA ALA A 58 -3.02 0.25 2.30
C ALA A 58 -3.30 -1.26 2.29
N ASP A 59 -3.38 -1.92 3.46
CA ASP A 59 -3.65 -3.36 3.56
C ASP A 59 -5.01 -3.75 2.94
N LYS A 60 -6.04 -2.89 3.09
CA LYS A 60 -7.32 -3.07 2.39
C LYS A 60 -7.15 -3.13 0.88
N ILE A 61 -6.40 -2.18 0.31
CA ILE A 61 -6.16 -2.14 -1.14
C ILE A 61 -5.33 -3.36 -1.55
N LYS A 62 -4.28 -3.73 -0.81
CA LYS A 62 -3.49 -4.94 -1.03
C LYS A 62 -4.36 -6.19 -1.08
N THR A 63 -5.27 -6.33 -0.13
CA THR A 63 -6.22 -7.44 -0.04
C THR A 63 -7.13 -7.48 -1.27
N GLU A 64 -7.67 -6.34 -1.69
CA GLU A 64 -8.49 -6.24 -2.90
C GLU A 64 -7.70 -6.56 -4.18
N ILE A 65 -6.45 -6.11 -4.30
CA ILE A 65 -5.58 -6.47 -5.42
C ILE A 65 -5.38 -7.99 -5.47
N ARG A 66 -5.04 -8.62 -4.35
CA ARG A 66 -4.82 -10.08 -4.26
C ARG A 66 -6.09 -10.86 -4.61
N ARG A 67 -7.28 -10.36 -4.26
CA ARG A 67 -8.58 -10.94 -4.62
C ARG A 67 -8.89 -10.82 -6.11
N ARG A 68 -8.60 -9.66 -6.71
CA ARG A 68 -8.98 -9.34 -8.09
C ARG A 68 -8.02 -9.89 -9.13
N ILE A 69 -6.72 -10.07 -8.83
CA ILE A 69 -5.74 -10.59 -9.79
C ILE A 69 -5.98 -12.10 -10.03
N PRO A 70 -6.55 -12.49 -11.19
CA PRO A 70 -6.86 -13.90 -11.47
C PRO A 70 -5.58 -14.71 -11.66
N ARG A 71 -5.64 -16.02 -11.33
CA ARG A 71 -4.47 -16.92 -11.39
C ARG A 71 -3.85 -17.04 -12.79
N SER A 72 -4.65 -17.05 -13.83
CA SER A 72 -4.18 -17.27 -15.21
C SER A 72 -5.36 -17.16 -16.17
N PHE A 73 -5.39 -16.15 -17.05
CA PHE A 73 -5.71 -16.39 -18.46
C PHE A 73 -5.52 -15.18 -19.41
N TYR A 74 -5.41 -13.93 -18.94
CA TYR A 74 -5.37 -12.76 -19.85
C TYR A 74 -4.59 -11.53 -19.37
N LEU A 75 -3.59 -11.69 -18.49
CA LEU A 75 -2.73 -10.55 -18.09
C LEU A 75 -1.60 -10.37 -19.11
N PRO A 76 -1.31 -9.14 -19.60
CA PRO A 76 -0.18 -8.88 -20.49
C PRO A 76 1.19 -8.98 -19.78
N ILE A 77 1.20 -9.28 -18.48
CA ILE A 77 2.37 -9.32 -17.60
C ILE A 77 2.29 -10.52 -16.65
N TYR A 78 3.45 -10.95 -16.15
CA TYR A 78 3.53 -12.06 -15.23
C TYR A 78 2.92 -11.70 -13.87
N ARG A 79 2.00 -12.56 -13.39
CA ARG A 79 1.34 -12.37 -12.09
C ARG A 79 2.31 -12.35 -10.91
N GLY A 80 3.38 -13.13 -10.99
CA GLY A 80 4.39 -13.17 -9.92
C GLY A 80 5.07 -11.82 -9.74
N ASP A 81 5.39 -11.12 -10.84
CA ASP A 81 6.04 -9.81 -10.79
C ASP A 81 5.12 -8.75 -10.18
N LEU A 82 3.83 -8.78 -10.54
CA LEU A 82 2.82 -7.90 -9.94
C LEU A 82 2.72 -8.10 -8.43
N LEU A 83 2.70 -9.35 -7.96
CA LEU A 83 2.59 -9.65 -6.54
C LEU A 83 3.89 -9.39 -5.78
N ALA A 84 5.05 -9.61 -6.42
CA ALA A 84 6.34 -9.25 -5.86
C ALA A 84 6.44 -7.73 -5.69
N TYR A 85 6.00 -6.96 -6.69
CA TYR A 85 5.96 -5.50 -6.62
C TYR A 85 4.98 -5.01 -5.55
N LEU A 86 3.77 -5.59 -5.48
CA LEU A 86 2.83 -5.29 -4.39
C LEU A 86 3.44 -5.58 -3.01
N LYS A 87 4.18 -6.68 -2.87
CA LYS A 87 4.86 -7.01 -1.62
C LYS A 87 5.94 -5.98 -1.26
N LEU A 88 6.73 -5.52 -2.23
CA LEU A 88 7.72 -4.46 -1.97
C LEU A 88 7.06 -3.17 -1.47
N GLN A 89 5.86 -2.83 -1.97
CA GLN A 89 5.10 -1.67 -1.47
C GLN A 89 4.59 -1.90 -0.05
N ASP A 90 4.11 -3.10 0.23
CA ASP A 90 3.61 -3.51 1.56
C ASP A 90 4.72 -3.43 2.60
N ASP A 91 5.87 -4.05 2.30
CA ASP A 91 7.03 -4.08 3.19
C ASP A 91 7.50 -2.66 3.57
N MET A 92 7.27 -1.65 2.71
CA MET A 92 7.56 -0.23 3.03
C MET A 92 6.61 0.34 4.09
N ALA A 93 5.32 0.03 4.03
CA ALA A 93 4.35 0.48 5.04
C ALA A 93 4.55 -0.26 6.37
N ASP A 94 4.76 -1.58 6.31
CA ASP A 94 5.06 -2.41 7.48
C ASP A 94 6.30 -1.88 8.23
N THR A 95 7.35 -1.51 7.49
CA THR A 95 8.58 -0.93 8.09
C THR A 95 8.30 0.39 8.83
N VAL A 96 7.31 1.17 8.39
CA VAL A 96 6.93 2.44 9.05
C VAL A 96 6.06 2.18 10.28
N GLU A 97 5.19 1.18 10.24
CA GLU A 97 4.39 0.75 11.38
C GLU A 97 5.27 0.19 12.51
N ASP A 98 6.32 -0.55 12.15
CA ASP A 98 7.27 -1.16 13.09
C ASP A 98 8.26 -0.16 13.74
N LEU A 99 8.39 1.06 13.19
CA LEU A 99 9.34 2.09 13.62
C LEU A 99 8.86 2.86 14.87
#